data_AF-G2N9B1-F1
#
_entry.id   AF-G2N9B1-F1
#
_cell.length_a   1.000
_cell.length_b   1.000
_cell.length_c   1.000
_cell.angle_alpha   90.00
_cell.angle_beta   90.00
_cell.angle_gamma   90.00
#
_symmetry.space_group_name_H-M   'P 1'
#
loop_
_entity.id
_entity.type
_entity.pdbx_description
1 polymer ?
#
loop_
_entity_poly.entity_id
_entity_poly.type
_entity_poly.pdbx_seq_one_letter_code
_entity_poly.pdbx_strand_id
1 'polypeptide(L)'
;MDRFEQCAVPAVPGGPAADVGTVIARMRAYRSRWPPQDGVAVFNQVYLTVTEAVGGRIADGSFADPQAVSVLDVRFAELYLTAVETEASGGRAPDCWRALFAYRRHPGVRPLQFALAGINAHIGHDLALAVVDTCRALDCAPEDLEGEFRRVGDLLVTLEEEIREDLMPGPDLLEIADPLTHLASTWSLERAREASWAAARVLWRLRGVPPLAEEFRTRMDAGVGLVGRLLLTPCR
;
A
#
# COMPACT_ATOMS: atom_id res chain seq x y z
N MET A 1 -28.67 13.64 4.97
CA MET A 1 -28.28 14.15 3.64
C MET A 1 -27.12 13.29 3.19
N ASP A 2 -27.46 12.20 2.52
CA ASP A 2 -26.52 11.20 2.00
C ASP A 2 -25.68 11.81 0.89
N ARG A 3 -24.35 11.69 1.02
CA ARG A 3 -23.41 11.99 -0.05
C ARG A 3 -22.16 11.10 0.09
N PHE A 4 -22.38 9.81 -0.05
CA PHE A 4 -21.34 8.85 -0.43
C PHE A 4 -21.81 8.16 -1.71
N GLU A 5 -21.91 8.93 -2.79
CA GLU A 5 -21.87 8.33 -4.12
C GLU A 5 -20.47 7.76 -4.30
N GLN A 6 -20.39 6.44 -4.16
CA GLN A 6 -19.26 5.62 -4.58
C GLN A 6 -18.94 5.96 -6.04
N CYS A 7 -17.73 6.44 -6.28
CA CYS A 7 -17.16 6.46 -7.60
C CYS A 7 -16.80 5.01 -7.96
N ALA A 8 -17.81 4.22 -8.36
CA ALA A 8 -17.59 2.89 -8.91
C ALA A 8 -16.84 3.07 -10.24
N VAL A 9 -15.56 2.66 -10.26
CA VAL A 9 -14.81 2.55 -11.51
C VAL A 9 -15.54 1.54 -12.40
N PRO A 10 -15.92 1.90 -13.64
CA PRO A 10 -16.58 0.95 -14.52
C PRO A 10 -15.58 -0.15 -14.90
N ALA A 11 -15.92 -1.40 -14.59
CA ALA A 11 -15.18 -2.57 -15.03
C ALA A 11 -15.32 -2.70 -16.56
N VAL A 12 -14.27 -2.34 -17.30
CA VAL A 12 -14.08 -2.89 -18.65
C VAL A 12 -13.67 -4.34 -18.43
N PRO A 13 -14.39 -5.36 -18.94
CA PRO A 13 -14.10 -6.75 -18.61
C PRO A 13 -12.87 -7.22 -19.39
N GLY A 14 -11.69 -6.87 -18.88
CA GLY A 14 -10.47 -7.61 -19.11
C GLY A 14 -10.45 -8.86 -18.23
N GLY A 15 -9.67 -9.87 -18.57
CA GLY A 15 -9.38 -10.93 -17.61
C GLY A 15 -8.57 -10.40 -16.41
N PRO A 16 -8.37 -11.17 -15.34
CA PRO A 16 -7.67 -10.74 -14.13
C PRO A 16 -6.33 -10.01 -14.38
N ALA A 17 -5.51 -10.51 -15.31
CA ALA A 17 -4.25 -9.85 -15.66
C ALA A 17 -4.41 -8.49 -16.35
N ALA A 18 -5.48 -8.29 -17.12
CA ALA A 18 -5.76 -7.04 -17.82
C ALA A 18 -6.26 -5.94 -16.85
N ASP A 19 -6.99 -6.32 -15.81
CA ASP A 19 -7.44 -5.40 -14.76
C ASP A 19 -6.24 -4.82 -14.00
N VAL A 20 -5.32 -5.69 -13.54
CA VAL A 20 -4.04 -5.29 -12.94
C VAL A 20 -3.19 -4.48 -13.94
N GLY A 21 -3.19 -4.87 -15.21
CA GLY A 21 -2.53 -4.12 -16.29
C GLY A 21 -3.00 -2.67 -16.42
N THR A 22 -4.28 -2.40 -16.17
CA THR A 22 -4.85 -1.03 -16.20
C THR A 22 -4.30 -0.17 -15.07
N VAL A 23 -4.18 -0.75 -13.86
CA VAL A 23 -3.55 -0.09 -12.70
C VAL A 23 -2.08 0.21 -12.97
N ILE A 24 -1.32 -0.77 -13.48
CA ILE A 24 0.10 -0.62 -13.85
C ILE A 24 0.27 0.55 -14.84
N ALA A 25 -0.60 0.63 -15.86
CA ALA A 25 -0.56 1.71 -16.83
C ALA A 25 -0.78 3.10 -16.18
N ARG A 26 -1.72 3.22 -15.25
CA ARG A 26 -1.96 4.46 -14.48
C ARG A 26 -0.76 4.84 -13.61
N MET A 27 -0.17 3.89 -12.89
CA MET A 27 1.01 4.13 -12.05
C MET A 27 2.22 4.59 -12.87
N ARG A 28 2.43 4.02 -14.05
CA ARG A 28 3.47 4.47 -15.00
C ARG A 28 3.21 5.89 -15.52
N ALA A 29 1.95 6.23 -15.78
CA ALA A 29 1.56 7.57 -16.20
C ALA A 29 1.73 8.62 -15.07
N TYR A 30 1.58 8.24 -13.81
CA TYR A 30 1.89 9.11 -12.67
C TYR A 30 3.39 9.34 -12.53
N ARG A 31 4.20 8.29 -12.65
CA ARG A 31 5.66 8.37 -12.59
C ARG A 31 6.24 9.40 -13.56
N SER A 32 5.71 9.49 -14.78
CA SER A 32 6.21 10.45 -15.79
C SER A 32 5.93 11.92 -15.45
N ARG A 33 5.08 12.20 -14.45
CA ARG A 33 4.69 13.57 -14.04
C ARG A 33 5.52 14.11 -12.88
N TRP A 34 6.21 13.28 -12.13
CA TRP A 34 6.94 13.68 -10.92
C TRP A 34 8.45 13.58 -11.10
N PRO A 35 9.23 14.51 -10.51
CA PRO A 35 10.68 14.37 -10.45
C PRO A 35 11.07 13.06 -9.75
N PRO A 36 12.16 12.37 -10.16
CA PRO A 36 12.58 11.12 -9.53
C PRO A 36 12.87 11.23 -8.03
N GLN A 37 13.23 12.41 -7.54
CA GLN A 37 13.50 12.67 -6.11
C GLN A 37 12.24 12.98 -5.30
N ASP A 38 11.07 13.10 -5.95
CA ASP A 38 9.80 13.30 -5.24
C ASP A 38 9.46 12.02 -4.46
N GLY A 39 9.21 12.13 -3.16
CA GLY A 39 8.97 10.99 -2.27
C GLY A 39 7.78 10.13 -2.69
N VAL A 40 6.75 10.72 -3.30
CA VAL A 40 5.64 9.94 -3.87
C VAL A 40 6.10 9.17 -5.10
N ALA A 41 6.99 9.74 -5.93
CA ALA A 41 7.58 9.03 -7.07
C ALA A 41 8.44 7.83 -6.62
N VAL A 42 9.19 7.99 -5.52
CA VAL A 42 9.99 6.90 -4.91
C VAL A 42 9.08 5.75 -4.47
N PHE A 43 8.06 6.03 -3.66
CA PHE A 43 7.11 5.00 -3.24
C PHE A 43 6.35 4.39 -4.43
N ASN A 44 5.89 5.21 -5.38
CA ASN A 44 5.18 4.73 -6.57
C ASN A 44 6.04 3.75 -7.38
N GLN A 45 7.35 3.96 -7.44
CA GLN A 45 8.26 3.05 -8.13
C GLN A 45 8.36 1.70 -7.41
N VAL A 46 8.52 1.72 -6.08
CA VAL A 46 8.54 0.48 -5.27
C VAL A 46 7.23 -0.28 -5.44
N TYR A 47 6.10 0.42 -5.34
CA TYR A 47 4.79 -0.21 -5.48
C TYR A 47 4.57 -0.75 -6.90
N LEU A 48 5.00 -0.01 -7.94
CA LEU A 48 4.90 -0.47 -9.33
C LEU A 48 5.65 -1.79 -9.55
N THR A 49 6.87 -1.92 -9.02
CA THR A 49 7.65 -3.17 -9.11
C THR A 49 6.88 -4.35 -8.51
N VAL A 50 6.27 -4.14 -7.33
CA VAL A 50 5.46 -5.16 -6.65
C VAL A 50 4.22 -5.53 -7.47
N THR A 51 3.46 -4.55 -7.93
CA THR A 51 2.24 -4.77 -8.73
C THR A 51 2.54 -5.47 -10.06
N GLU A 52 3.66 -5.14 -10.72
CA GLU A 52 4.12 -5.82 -11.93
C GLU A 52 4.46 -7.29 -11.66
N ALA A 53 5.12 -7.60 -10.53
CA ALA A 53 5.43 -8.97 -10.13
C ALA A 53 4.16 -9.78 -9.81
N VAL A 54 3.18 -9.18 -9.13
CA VAL A 54 1.86 -9.80 -8.88
C VAL A 54 1.13 -10.06 -10.20
N GLY A 55 1.07 -9.07 -11.09
CA GLY A 55 0.46 -9.21 -12.41
C GLY A 55 1.10 -10.32 -13.25
N GLY A 56 2.43 -10.47 -13.19
CA GLY A 56 3.16 -11.58 -13.80
C GLY A 56 2.71 -12.94 -13.26
N ARG A 57 2.60 -13.08 -11.93
CA ARG A 57 2.13 -14.32 -11.26
C ARG A 57 0.64 -14.64 -11.49
N ILE A 58 -0.18 -13.62 -11.77
CA ILE A 58 -1.55 -13.85 -12.22
C ILE A 58 -1.55 -14.40 -13.64
N ALA A 59 -0.72 -13.85 -14.53
CA ALA A 59 -0.66 -14.25 -15.93
C ALA A 59 -0.07 -15.66 -16.14
N ASP A 60 0.86 -16.10 -15.28
CA ASP A 60 1.47 -17.42 -15.34
C ASP A 60 0.67 -18.53 -14.61
N GLY A 61 -0.42 -18.17 -13.91
CA GLY A 61 -1.29 -19.12 -13.21
C GLY A 61 -0.76 -19.58 -11.84
N SER A 62 0.14 -18.83 -11.21
CA SER A 62 0.71 -19.16 -9.89
C SER A 62 -0.29 -19.06 -8.73
N PHE A 63 -1.42 -18.37 -8.91
CA PHE A 63 -2.47 -18.22 -7.89
C PHE A 63 -3.61 -19.22 -8.10
N ALA A 64 -4.17 -19.74 -7.00
CA ALA A 64 -5.26 -20.71 -7.09
C ALA A 64 -6.60 -20.02 -7.45
N ASP A 65 -6.79 -18.79 -6.99
CA ASP A 65 -7.85 -17.88 -7.42
C ASP A 65 -7.27 -16.56 -7.99
N PRO A 66 -6.94 -16.53 -9.29
CA PRO A 66 -6.43 -15.32 -9.95
C PRO A 66 -7.41 -14.15 -9.93
N GLN A 67 -8.73 -14.42 -9.87
CA GLN A 67 -9.74 -13.38 -9.82
C GLN A 67 -9.73 -12.69 -8.46
N ALA A 68 -9.67 -13.45 -7.36
CA ALA A 68 -9.59 -12.89 -6.03
C ALA A 68 -8.36 -12.00 -5.83
N VAL A 69 -7.20 -12.45 -6.32
CA VAL A 69 -5.95 -11.65 -6.26
C VAL A 69 -6.05 -10.39 -7.10
N SER A 70 -6.59 -10.47 -8.32
CA SER A 70 -6.79 -9.28 -9.17
C SER A 70 -7.70 -8.25 -8.51
N VAL A 71 -8.84 -8.68 -7.97
CA VAL A 71 -9.78 -7.75 -7.31
C VAL A 71 -9.13 -7.10 -6.08
N LEU A 72 -8.36 -7.87 -5.30
CA LEU A 72 -7.61 -7.34 -4.17
C LEU A 72 -6.55 -6.33 -4.62
N ASP A 73 -5.72 -6.67 -5.61
CA ASP A 73 -4.65 -5.81 -6.12
C ASP A 73 -5.19 -4.49 -6.67
N VAL A 74 -6.24 -4.55 -7.48
CA VAL A 74 -6.90 -3.35 -8.03
C VAL A 74 -7.47 -2.48 -6.92
N ARG A 75 -8.23 -3.06 -5.98
CA ARG A 75 -8.81 -2.28 -4.87
C ARG A 75 -7.74 -1.67 -3.97
N PHE A 76 -6.65 -2.39 -3.76
CA PHE A 76 -5.53 -1.92 -2.99
C PHE A 76 -4.87 -0.72 -3.68
N ALA A 77 -4.59 -0.82 -4.98
CA ALA A 77 -4.03 0.26 -5.77
C ALA A 77 -4.93 1.50 -5.81
N GLU A 78 -6.24 1.32 -5.98
CA GLU A 78 -7.19 2.44 -6.03
C GLU A 78 -7.21 3.26 -4.74
N LEU A 79 -6.97 2.65 -3.56
CA LEU A 79 -6.88 3.40 -2.30
C LEU A 79 -5.70 4.39 -2.32
N TYR A 80 -4.52 3.94 -2.76
CA TYR A 80 -3.35 4.78 -2.91
C TYR A 80 -3.56 5.86 -3.99
N LEU A 81 -4.04 5.46 -5.18
CA LEU A 81 -4.25 6.40 -6.29
C LEU A 81 -5.29 7.47 -5.93
N THR A 82 -6.36 7.09 -5.23
CA THR A 82 -7.37 8.02 -4.70
C THR A 82 -6.76 8.99 -3.69
N ALA A 83 -5.87 8.52 -2.81
CA ALA A 83 -5.18 9.40 -1.86
C ALA A 83 -4.31 10.45 -2.57
N VAL A 84 -3.58 10.04 -3.62
CA VAL A 84 -2.78 10.94 -4.47
C VAL A 84 -3.66 11.98 -5.18
N GLU A 85 -4.77 11.54 -5.77
CA GLU A 85 -5.71 12.41 -6.50
C GLU A 85 -6.43 13.39 -5.55
N THR A 86 -6.77 12.93 -4.35
CA THR A 86 -7.37 13.75 -3.29
C THR A 86 -6.42 14.86 -2.87
N GLU A 87 -5.15 14.55 -2.62
CA GLU A 87 -4.14 15.56 -2.30
C GLU A 87 -3.93 16.54 -3.47
N ALA A 88 -3.81 16.03 -4.70
CA ALA A 88 -3.56 16.85 -5.88
C ALA A 88 -4.71 17.84 -6.18
N SER A 89 -5.94 17.49 -5.81
CA SER A 89 -7.12 18.35 -5.93
C SER A 89 -7.33 19.30 -4.74
N GLY A 90 -6.42 19.30 -3.75
CA GLY A 90 -6.51 20.13 -2.54
C GLY A 90 -7.50 19.60 -1.50
N GLY A 91 -7.96 18.35 -1.66
CA GLY A 91 -8.77 17.64 -0.67
C GLY A 91 -7.93 17.18 0.53
N ARG A 92 -8.59 16.53 1.50
CA ARG A 92 -7.92 15.96 2.66
C ARG A 92 -7.76 14.46 2.49
N ALA A 93 -6.56 14.03 2.13
CA ALA A 93 -6.19 12.61 2.07
C ALA A 93 -6.22 11.95 3.47
N PRO A 94 -6.26 10.61 3.55
CA PRO A 94 -6.16 9.88 4.82
C PRO A 94 -4.92 10.27 5.62
N ASP A 95 -5.02 10.28 6.95
CA ASP A 95 -3.96 10.76 7.83
C ASP A 95 -2.66 9.94 7.70
N CYS A 96 -2.74 8.66 7.32
CA CYS A 96 -1.62 7.77 7.02
C CYS A 96 -0.75 8.26 5.86
N TRP A 97 -1.34 8.89 4.85
CA TRP A 97 -0.64 9.37 3.64
C TRP A 97 -0.14 10.81 3.74
N ARG A 98 -0.80 11.64 4.56
CA ARG A 98 -0.54 13.09 4.64
C ARG A 98 0.91 13.44 4.94
N ALA A 99 1.59 12.64 5.77
CA ALA A 99 3.00 12.88 6.10
C ALA A 99 3.89 12.76 4.85
N LEU A 100 3.71 11.70 4.07
CA LEU A 100 4.45 11.51 2.82
C LEU A 100 4.19 12.68 1.86
N PHE A 101 2.93 13.08 1.70
CA PHE A 101 2.58 14.20 0.82
C PHE A 101 3.19 15.53 1.26
N ALA A 102 3.19 15.82 2.57
CA ALA A 102 3.78 17.04 3.10
C ALA A 102 5.31 17.09 2.95
N TYR A 103 5.99 15.95 3.12
CA TYR A 103 7.46 15.87 3.10
C TYR A 103 8.04 15.46 1.74
N ARG A 104 7.22 15.16 0.72
CA ARG A 104 7.64 14.58 -0.57
C ARG A 104 8.75 15.30 -1.33
N ARG A 105 9.11 16.53 -0.96
CA ARG A 105 10.23 17.31 -1.56
C ARG A 105 11.23 17.82 -0.52
N HIS A 106 11.17 17.30 0.70
CA HIS A 106 12.00 17.78 1.79
C HIS A 106 13.46 17.33 1.60
N PRO A 107 14.45 18.24 1.56
CA PRO A 107 15.82 17.90 1.19
C PRO A 107 16.56 17.03 2.22
N GLY A 108 16.09 17.02 3.48
CA GLY A 108 16.65 16.19 4.55
C GLY A 108 15.99 14.82 4.71
N VAL A 109 15.09 14.41 3.81
CA VAL A 109 14.45 13.09 3.84
C VAL A 109 14.98 12.24 2.70
N ARG A 110 15.40 11.02 3.00
CA ARG A 110 16.07 10.12 2.06
C ARG A 110 15.08 9.22 1.31
N PRO A 111 15.43 8.70 0.12
CA PRO A 111 14.56 7.80 -0.65
C PRO A 111 14.00 6.61 0.16
N LEU A 112 14.83 5.96 0.96
CA LEU A 112 14.40 4.87 1.84
C LEU A 112 13.28 5.30 2.81
N GLN A 113 13.38 6.49 3.40
CA GLN A 113 12.36 6.99 4.33
C GLN A 113 11.02 7.23 3.61
N PHE A 114 11.07 7.74 2.37
CA PHE A 114 9.86 7.89 1.55
C PHE A 114 9.23 6.55 1.19
N ALA A 115 10.04 5.57 0.81
CA ALA A 115 9.57 4.21 0.53
C ALA A 115 8.92 3.59 1.78
N LEU A 116 9.61 3.59 2.92
CA LEU A 116 9.10 3.06 4.18
C LEU A 116 7.82 3.79 4.64
N ALA A 117 7.76 5.11 4.50
CA ALA A 117 6.55 5.86 4.85
C ALA A 117 5.35 5.49 3.97
N GLY A 118 5.57 5.32 2.66
CA GLY A 118 4.54 4.87 1.74
C GLY A 118 4.11 3.43 2.00
N ILE A 119 5.05 2.51 2.23
CA ILE A 119 4.73 1.11 2.57
C ILE A 119 3.98 1.06 3.91
N ASN A 120 4.38 1.85 4.90
CA ASN A 120 3.68 1.96 6.18
C ASN A 120 2.23 2.43 6.00
N ALA A 121 1.97 3.46 5.19
CA ALA A 121 0.62 3.92 4.90
C ALA A 121 -0.20 2.85 4.15
N HIS A 122 0.39 2.26 3.12
CA HIS A 122 -0.28 1.32 2.25
C HIS A 122 -0.58 0.00 2.96
N ILE A 123 0.42 -0.66 3.54
CA ILE A 123 0.24 -1.93 4.25
C ILE A 123 -0.49 -1.72 5.58
N GLY A 124 -0.15 -0.66 6.32
CA GLY A 124 -0.67 -0.45 7.67
C GLY A 124 -2.13 0.01 7.72
N HIS A 125 -2.65 0.60 6.64
CA HIS A 125 -4.01 1.12 6.58
C HIS A 125 -4.78 0.60 5.35
N ASP A 126 -4.27 0.85 4.15
CA ASP A 126 -5.03 0.58 2.91
C ASP A 126 -5.29 -0.92 2.71
N LEU A 127 -4.34 -1.79 3.06
CA LEU A 127 -4.48 -3.23 2.86
C LEU A 127 -5.66 -3.81 3.65
N ALA A 128 -5.88 -3.35 4.88
CA ALA A 128 -7.00 -3.82 5.69
C ALA A 128 -8.36 -3.44 5.06
N LEU A 129 -8.42 -2.24 4.48
CA LEU A 129 -9.61 -1.77 3.76
C LEU A 129 -9.81 -2.53 2.45
N ALA A 130 -8.73 -2.75 1.69
CA ALA A 130 -8.76 -3.48 0.44
C ALA A 130 -9.25 -4.93 0.62
N VAL A 131 -8.81 -5.63 1.68
CA VAL A 131 -9.29 -6.98 2.00
C VAL A 131 -10.79 -6.97 2.29
N VAL A 132 -11.27 -6.03 3.11
CA VAL A 132 -12.69 -5.93 3.46
C VAL A 132 -13.54 -5.61 2.22
N ASP A 133 -13.08 -4.69 1.37
CA ASP A 133 -13.81 -4.33 0.15
C ASP A 133 -13.76 -5.42 -0.92
N THR A 134 -12.69 -6.22 -0.96
CA THR A 134 -12.60 -7.43 -1.79
C THR A 134 -13.60 -8.48 -1.32
N CYS A 135 -13.66 -8.75 -0.02
CA CYS A 135 -14.65 -9.67 0.57
C CYS A 135 -16.08 -9.26 0.21
N ARG A 136 -16.40 -7.95 0.27
CA ARG A 136 -17.72 -7.44 -0.15
C ARG A 136 -17.96 -7.64 -1.66
N ALA A 137 -16.94 -7.41 -2.48
CA ALA A 137 -17.07 -7.50 -3.93
C ALA A 137 -17.26 -8.93 -4.44
N LEU A 138 -16.66 -9.89 -3.75
CA LEU A 138 -16.70 -11.32 -4.09
C LEU A 138 -17.75 -12.10 -3.28
N ASP A 139 -18.48 -11.41 -2.39
CA ASP A 139 -19.43 -12.01 -1.46
C ASP A 139 -18.84 -13.19 -0.66
N CYS A 140 -17.61 -13.01 -0.16
CA CYS A 140 -16.88 -14.01 0.61
C CYS A 140 -16.44 -13.48 1.99
N ALA A 141 -15.97 -14.38 2.86
CA ALA A 141 -15.39 -14.01 4.14
C ALA A 141 -13.85 -13.86 4.02
N PRO A 142 -13.20 -13.09 4.90
CA PRO A 142 -11.73 -12.98 4.91
C PRO A 142 -11.04 -14.34 4.97
N GLU A 143 -11.61 -15.32 5.68
CA GLU A 143 -11.07 -16.68 5.75
C GLU A 143 -10.93 -17.34 4.36
N ASP A 144 -11.77 -16.99 3.39
CA ASP A 144 -11.72 -17.51 2.02
C ASP A 144 -10.56 -16.89 1.21
N LEU A 145 -10.12 -15.67 1.56
CA LEU A 145 -9.00 -14.97 0.91
C LEU A 145 -7.63 -15.28 1.54
N GLU A 146 -7.60 -15.94 2.69
CA GLU A 146 -6.37 -16.09 3.48
C GLU A 146 -5.25 -16.82 2.73
N GLY A 147 -5.60 -17.82 1.93
CA GLY A 147 -4.63 -18.57 1.12
C GLY A 147 -3.91 -17.68 0.11
N GLU A 148 -4.66 -16.88 -0.65
CA GLU A 148 -4.08 -15.96 -1.62
C GLU A 148 -3.32 -14.81 -0.95
N PHE A 149 -3.84 -14.29 0.16
CA PHE A 149 -3.16 -13.27 0.96
C PHE A 149 -1.79 -13.74 1.43
N ARG A 150 -1.68 -15.01 1.88
CA ARG A 150 -0.41 -15.63 2.27
C ARG A 150 0.58 -15.69 1.10
N ARG A 151 0.15 -16.21 -0.06
CA ARG A 151 1.00 -16.32 -1.27
C ARG A 151 1.52 -14.97 -1.76
N VAL A 152 0.70 -13.92 -1.68
CA VAL A 152 1.15 -12.55 -2.00
C VAL A 152 2.24 -12.10 -1.02
N GLY A 153 2.09 -12.35 0.29
CA GLY A 153 3.16 -11.99 1.23
C GLY A 153 4.45 -12.75 1.01
N ASP A 154 4.39 -14.04 0.63
CA ASP A 154 5.60 -14.80 0.30
C ASP A 154 6.35 -14.17 -0.89
N LEU A 155 5.61 -13.66 -1.90
CA LEU A 155 6.20 -12.86 -2.97
C LEU A 155 6.83 -11.56 -2.43
N LEU A 156 6.13 -10.83 -1.56
CA LEU A 156 6.64 -9.57 -1.02
C LEU A 156 7.95 -9.75 -0.25
N VAL A 157 8.08 -10.83 0.52
CA VAL A 157 9.33 -11.16 1.24
C VAL A 157 10.49 -11.36 0.25
N THR A 158 10.25 -11.99 -0.91
CA THR A 158 11.30 -12.16 -1.92
C THR A 158 11.74 -10.85 -2.56
N LEU A 159 10.85 -9.86 -2.66
CA LEU A 159 11.15 -8.55 -3.25
C LEU A 159 11.76 -7.56 -2.25
N GLU A 160 11.57 -7.80 -0.94
CA GLU A 160 12.00 -6.87 0.11
C GLU A 160 13.51 -6.59 0.06
N GLU A 161 14.33 -7.63 -0.09
CA GLU A 161 15.79 -7.47 -0.14
C GLU A 161 16.24 -6.73 -1.41
N GLU A 162 15.63 -7.02 -2.57
CA GLU A 162 15.91 -6.32 -3.82
C GLU A 162 15.57 -4.83 -3.72
N ILE A 163 14.40 -4.50 -3.18
CA ILE A 163 13.95 -3.12 -2.96
C ILE A 163 14.88 -2.38 -1.97
N ARG A 164 15.35 -3.07 -0.94
CA ARG A 164 16.26 -2.48 0.06
C ARG A 164 17.61 -2.11 -0.58
N GLU A 165 18.20 -3.03 -1.34
CA GLU A 165 19.46 -2.80 -2.06
C GLU A 165 19.34 -1.64 -3.06
N ASP A 166 18.24 -1.58 -3.83
CA ASP A 166 17.98 -0.51 -4.79
C ASP A 166 17.86 0.88 -4.13
N LEU A 167 17.29 0.94 -2.93
CA LEU A 167 17.07 2.19 -2.19
C LEU A 167 18.28 2.63 -1.35
N MET A 168 19.20 1.72 -1.04
CA MET A 168 20.42 1.96 -0.26
C MET A 168 21.70 1.40 -0.94
N PRO A 169 22.05 1.84 -2.16
CA PRO A 169 23.25 1.33 -2.83
C PRO A 169 24.53 1.91 -2.18
N GLY A 170 25.27 1.11 -1.41
CA GLY A 170 26.56 1.52 -0.82
C GLY A 170 27.17 0.50 0.14
N PRO A 171 28.51 0.49 0.33
CA PRO A 171 29.18 -0.49 1.19
C PRO A 171 29.02 -0.08 2.66
N ASP A 172 27.98 -0.59 3.32
CA ASP A 172 28.05 -1.23 4.64
C ASP A 172 26.63 -1.49 5.16
N LEU A 173 26.13 -2.70 4.92
CA LEU A 173 25.05 -3.30 5.73
C LEU A 173 25.48 -3.54 7.20
N LEU A 174 26.73 -3.21 7.56
CA LEU A 174 27.37 -3.56 8.83
C LEU A 174 27.70 -2.38 9.76
N GLU A 175 27.37 -1.13 9.41
CA GLU A 175 27.31 -0.06 10.41
C GLU A 175 25.90 -0.01 11.03
N ILE A 176 25.66 -0.86 12.03
CA ILE A 176 24.43 -0.87 12.87
C ILE A 176 24.16 0.52 13.52
N ALA A 177 25.15 1.41 13.49
CA ALA A 177 25.06 2.79 13.98
C ALA A 177 24.44 3.78 12.96
N ASP A 178 24.27 3.43 11.68
CA ASP A 178 23.59 4.31 10.73
C ASP A 178 22.07 4.34 11.03
N PRO A 179 21.47 5.53 11.22
CA PRO A 179 20.04 5.65 11.54
C PRO A 179 19.10 5.03 10.51
N LEU A 180 19.48 4.98 9.22
CA LEU A 180 18.64 4.39 8.16
C LEU A 180 18.73 2.86 8.17
N THR A 181 19.92 2.30 8.41
CA THR A 181 20.10 0.86 8.61
C THR A 181 19.32 0.37 9.83
N HIS A 182 19.35 1.11 10.94
CA HIS A 182 18.53 0.81 12.13
C HIS A 182 17.02 0.92 11.84
N LEU A 183 16.60 1.95 11.10
CA LEU A 183 15.20 2.13 10.71
C LEU A 183 14.69 0.99 9.82
N ALA A 184 15.45 0.62 8.80
CA ALA A 184 15.13 -0.45 7.86
C ALA A 184 15.04 -1.82 8.54
N SER A 185 15.92 -2.09 9.51
CA SER A 185 15.92 -3.34 10.27
C SER A 185 14.80 -3.41 11.32
N THR A 186 14.37 -2.28 11.88
CA THR A 186 13.34 -2.24 12.92
C THR A 186 11.92 -2.29 12.34
N TRP A 187 11.73 -1.77 11.12
CA TRP A 187 10.45 -1.81 10.42
C TRP A 187 10.29 -3.15 9.69
N SER A 188 9.18 -3.86 9.92
CA SER A 188 8.95 -5.21 9.39
C SER A 188 7.68 -5.28 8.55
N LEU A 189 7.85 -5.58 7.26
CA LEU A 189 6.74 -5.76 6.32
C LEU A 189 5.81 -6.90 6.74
N GLU A 190 6.38 -8.03 7.13
CA GLU A 190 5.64 -9.19 7.62
C GLU A 190 4.73 -8.81 8.80
N ARG A 191 5.28 -8.15 9.82
CA ARG A 191 4.50 -7.73 11.00
C ARG A 191 3.42 -6.72 10.66
N ALA A 192 3.70 -5.77 9.77
CA ALA A 192 2.70 -4.81 9.30
C ALA A 192 1.56 -5.52 8.55
N ARG A 193 1.90 -6.50 7.70
CA ARG A 193 0.93 -7.31 6.95
C ARG A 193 0.05 -8.16 7.87
N GLU A 194 0.63 -8.84 8.87
CA GLU A 194 -0.13 -9.61 9.86
C GLU A 194 -1.06 -8.72 10.70
N ALA A 195 -0.59 -7.52 11.09
CA ALA A 195 -1.42 -6.54 11.78
C ALA A 195 -2.59 -6.06 10.90
N SER A 196 -2.33 -5.80 9.62
CA SER A 196 -3.36 -5.46 8.64
C SER A 196 -4.38 -6.58 8.43
N TRP A 197 -3.93 -7.84 8.38
CA TRP A 197 -4.82 -9.00 8.31
C TRP A 197 -5.75 -9.08 9.52
N ALA A 198 -5.19 -8.92 10.72
CA ALA A 198 -5.98 -8.86 11.95
C ALA A 198 -6.98 -7.69 11.93
N ALA A 199 -6.56 -6.51 11.49
CA ALA A 199 -7.42 -5.33 11.36
C ALA A 199 -8.56 -5.55 10.35
N ALA A 200 -8.30 -6.19 9.21
CA ALA A 200 -9.32 -6.55 8.22
C ALA A 200 -10.38 -7.48 8.83
N ARG A 201 -9.95 -8.50 9.60
CA ARG A 201 -10.87 -9.42 10.29
C ARG A 201 -11.74 -8.69 11.33
N VAL A 202 -11.16 -7.76 12.09
CA VAL A 202 -11.91 -6.93 13.05
C VAL A 202 -12.93 -6.06 12.31
N LEU A 203 -12.52 -5.33 11.28
CA LEU A 203 -13.40 -4.51 10.45
C LEU A 203 -14.53 -5.32 9.82
N TRP A 204 -14.22 -6.52 9.32
CA TRP A 204 -15.22 -7.42 8.76
C TRP A 204 -16.26 -7.79 9.81
N ARG A 205 -15.86 -8.13 11.05
CA ARG A 205 -16.82 -8.44 12.13
C ARG A 205 -17.62 -7.23 12.58
N LEU A 206 -17.03 -6.03 12.55
CA LEU A 206 -17.70 -4.77 12.87
C LEU A 206 -18.64 -4.26 11.76
N ARG A 207 -18.71 -4.91 10.60
CA ARG A 207 -19.55 -4.45 9.46
C ARG A 207 -21.05 -4.28 9.80
N GLY A 208 -21.55 -5.01 10.80
CA GLY A 208 -22.93 -4.88 11.30
C GLY A 208 -23.15 -3.70 12.25
N VAL A 209 -22.09 -2.99 12.65
CA VAL A 209 -22.12 -1.86 13.58
C VAL A 209 -21.30 -0.70 12.99
N PRO A 210 -21.84 0.04 11.99
CA PRO A 210 -21.08 1.04 11.24
C PRO A 210 -20.35 2.10 12.07
N PRO A 211 -20.91 2.64 13.18
CA PRO A 211 -20.19 3.61 14.00
C PRO A 211 -18.89 3.06 14.60
N LEU A 212 -18.87 1.80 15.03
CA LEU A 212 -17.67 1.16 15.60
C LEU A 212 -16.65 0.82 14.51
N ALA A 213 -17.10 0.40 13.33
CA ALA A 213 -16.22 0.17 12.20
C ALA A 213 -15.51 1.49 11.79
N GLU A 214 -16.25 2.60 11.74
CA GLU A 214 -15.69 3.90 11.39
C GLU A 214 -14.71 4.44 12.45
N GLU A 215 -15.05 4.29 13.73
CA GLU A 215 -14.12 4.64 14.80
C GLU A 215 -12.82 3.83 14.69
N PHE A 216 -12.92 2.52 14.46
CA PHE A 216 -11.74 1.67 14.28
C PHE A 216 -10.90 2.08 13.07
N ARG A 217 -11.53 2.37 11.92
CA ARG A 217 -10.84 2.91 10.72
C ARG A 217 -10.09 4.20 11.03
N THR A 218 -10.76 5.15 11.68
CA THR A 218 -10.18 6.46 12.04
C THR A 218 -8.97 6.30 12.96
N ARG A 219 -9.06 5.42 13.97
CA ARG A 219 -7.95 5.18 14.91
C ARG A 219 -6.76 4.49 14.24
N MET A 220 -7.03 3.54 13.35
CA MET A 220 -6.01 2.89 12.54
C MET A 220 -5.28 3.91 11.65
N ASP A 221 -6.04 4.71 10.90
CA ASP A 221 -5.51 5.77 10.03
C ASP A 221 -4.60 6.74 10.80
N ALA A 222 -5.10 7.27 11.93
CA ALA A 222 -4.33 8.18 12.77
C ALA A 222 -3.06 7.54 13.37
N GLY A 223 -3.13 6.27 13.78
CA GLY A 223 -2.00 5.51 14.32
C GLY A 223 -0.91 5.27 13.28
N VAL A 224 -1.29 4.84 12.08
CA VAL A 224 -0.38 4.64 10.95
C VAL A 224 0.23 5.98 10.52
N GLY A 225 -0.56 7.06 10.51
CA GLY A 225 -0.09 8.42 10.22
C GLY A 225 0.90 8.96 11.25
N LEU A 226 0.80 8.56 12.52
CA LEU A 226 1.81 8.88 13.53
C LEU A 226 3.15 8.23 13.19
N VAL A 227 3.16 6.94 12.84
CA VAL A 227 4.38 6.23 12.43
C VAL A 227 4.98 6.87 11.17
N GLY A 228 4.15 7.21 10.18
CA GLY A 228 4.59 7.90 8.96
C GLY A 228 5.33 9.21 9.24
N ARG A 229 4.87 10.00 10.22
CA ARG A 229 5.57 11.23 10.64
C ARG A 229 6.93 10.95 11.28
N LEU A 230 7.05 9.86 12.05
CA LEU A 230 8.33 9.46 12.67
C LEU A 230 9.33 8.95 11.61
N LEU A 231 8.86 8.13 10.66
CA LEU A 231 9.68 7.60 9.56
C LEU A 231 10.30 8.71 8.70
N LEU A 232 9.59 9.84 8.56
CA LEU A 232 10.02 10.99 7.75
C LEU A 232 10.80 12.04 8.55
N THR A 233 11.31 11.68 9.74
CA THR A 233 12.20 12.57 10.53
C THR A 233 13.46 12.88 9.70
N PRO A 234 13.76 14.15 9.40
CA PRO A 234 14.91 14.48 8.56
C PRO A 234 16.24 14.04 9.19
N CYS A 235 17.03 13.26 8.46
CA CYS A 235 18.39 12.88 8.82
C CYS A 235 19.34 13.85 8.10
N ARG A 236 19.99 14.75 8.84
CA ARG A 236 20.98 15.68 8.26
C ARG A 236 22.28 14.97 7.94
#